data_AF-A0A957PMX3-F1
#
_entry.id   AF-A0A957PMX3-F1
#
_cell.length_a   1.000
_cell.length_b   1.000
_cell.length_c   1.000
_cell.angle_alpha   90.00
_cell.angle_beta   90.00
_cell.angle_gamma   90.00
#
_symmetry.space_group_name_H-M   'P 1'
#
loop_
_entity.id
_entity.type
_entity.pdbx_description
1 polymer ?
#
loop_
_entity_poly.entity_id
_entity_poly.type
_entity_poly.pdbx_seq_one_letter_code
_entity_poly.pdbx_strand_id
1 'polypeptide(L)'
;LPVQAAPALQTSTITGSVFRDANSNGVKDGSEALLTGVAGIVVTAYDASGAAAGTTAVNAVTGQYALSATGAGPFRVEFTGIPSWLQPSVVGANSGTTVQFVAASATGVDIGVFNPADYVTGDPRLVLPRSASGTGANSTTSVFFSFPYNSSDNPTPAPSTGLQIQQVGSVWGLAWQRSEKRLYASALLRRHAGFGPQGPGGVYIMDYSNPASPALITGFTLQGLTPAVGPAIDLGSVTRISEACSAGGTTGANGICVDPTQPSYDQDAYAKVGKISYGDIDMQEDDNTLWLVNLNQRSLIAIDVSTPLSGAPAASNRKSV
;
A
#
# COMPACT_ATOMS: atom_id res chain seq x y z
N LEU A 1 24.21 -67.20 -12.29
CA LEU A 1 24.53 -66.00 -11.49
C LEU A 1 23.19 -65.40 -11.05
N PRO A 2 22.90 -65.27 -9.75
CA PRO A 2 21.68 -64.56 -9.36
C PRO A 2 21.81 -63.09 -9.77
N VAL A 3 20.78 -62.56 -10.41
CA VAL A 3 20.69 -61.13 -10.75
C VAL A 3 20.50 -60.38 -9.45
N GLN A 4 21.53 -59.65 -9.02
CA GLN A 4 21.45 -58.76 -7.88
C GLN A 4 20.42 -57.67 -8.20
N ALA A 5 19.33 -57.61 -7.43
CA ALA A 5 18.34 -56.56 -7.56
C ALA A 5 19.02 -55.19 -7.40
N ALA A 6 18.74 -54.27 -8.31
CA ALA A 6 19.20 -52.89 -8.17
C ALA A 6 18.71 -52.35 -6.81
N PRO A 7 19.56 -51.65 -6.04
CA PRO A 7 19.15 -51.11 -4.76
C PRO A 7 17.93 -50.19 -4.97
N ALA A 8 16.88 -50.40 -4.19
CA ALA A 8 15.70 -49.54 -4.23
C ALA A 8 16.12 -48.08 -3.96
N LEU A 9 15.60 -47.14 -4.75
CA LEU A 9 15.84 -45.72 -4.51
C LEU A 9 15.28 -45.38 -3.12
N GLN A 10 16.16 -45.04 -2.19
CA GLN A 10 15.74 -44.59 -0.87
C GLN A 10 15.03 -43.24 -1.00
N THR A 11 13.87 -43.10 -0.37
CA THR A 11 13.13 -41.83 -0.30
C THR A 11 13.02 -41.39 1.15
N SER A 12 13.32 -40.12 1.40
CA SER A 12 13.21 -39.46 2.70
C SER A 12 12.15 -38.37 2.66
N THR A 13 11.31 -38.30 3.69
CA THR A 13 10.26 -37.27 3.78
C THR A 13 10.70 -36.18 4.73
N ILE A 14 10.99 -34.99 4.21
CA ILE A 14 11.29 -33.79 5.00
C ILE A 14 9.98 -33.03 5.22
N THR A 15 9.71 -32.61 6.46
CA THR A 15 8.50 -31.85 6.79
C THR A 15 8.82 -30.56 7.52
N GLY A 16 7.95 -29.57 7.31
CA GLY A 16 8.04 -28.28 7.96
C GLY A 16 6.89 -27.38 7.56
N SER A 17 7.05 -26.12 7.89
CA SER A 17 6.04 -25.09 7.78
C SER A 17 6.65 -23.72 7.53
N VAL A 18 5.83 -22.85 6.97
CA VAL A 18 6.10 -21.42 6.89
C VAL A 18 5.09 -20.73 7.78
N PHE A 19 5.53 -19.81 8.62
CA PHE A 19 4.65 -19.10 9.55
C PHE A 19 4.88 -17.59 9.53
N ARG A 20 3.89 -16.85 10.03
CA ARG A 20 3.95 -15.40 10.21
C ARG A 20 4.68 -15.10 11.50
N ASP A 21 5.91 -14.62 11.40
CA ASP A 21 6.70 -14.15 12.54
C ASP A 21 6.55 -12.63 12.62
N ALA A 22 5.42 -12.17 13.17
CA ALA A 22 4.99 -10.77 13.07
C ALA A 22 5.91 -9.80 13.83
N ASN A 23 6.56 -10.28 14.89
CA ASN A 23 7.50 -9.50 15.68
C ASN A 23 8.97 -9.73 15.26
N SER A 24 9.20 -10.61 14.28
CA SER A 24 10.51 -10.97 13.74
C SER A 24 11.50 -11.42 14.83
N ASN A 25 11.07 -12.29 15.74
CA ASN A 25 11.90 -12.79 16.85
C ASN A 25 12.46 -14.22 16.61
N GLY A 26 12.06 -14.88 15.51
CA GLY A 26 12.51 -16.22 15.12
C GLY A 26 11.87 -17.36 15.92
N VAL A 27 10.84 -17.06 16.71
CA VAL A 27 10.06 -17.98 17.54
C VAL A 27 8.63 -17.93 17.01
N LYS A 28 7.98 -19.10 16.89
CA LYS A 28 6.57 -19.14 16.52
C LYS A 28 5.74 -18.94 17.78
N ASP A 29 5.36 -17.70 18.05
CA ASP A 29 4.59 -17.37 19.24
C ASP A 29 3.17 -17.95 19.19
N GLY A 30 2.51 -18.09 20.35
CA GLY A 30 1.19 -18.74 20.43
C GLY A 30 0.09 -18.03 19.64
N SER A 31 0.22 -16.71 19.43
CA SER A 31 -0.69 -15.89 18.61
C SER A 31 -0.37 -15.92 17.12
N GLU A 32 0.78 -16.45 16.72
CA GLU A 32 1.25 -16.45 15.34
C GLU A 32 0.73 -17.63 14.54
N ALA A 33 0.11 -17.32 13.41
CA ALA A 33 -0.48 -18.29 12.51
C ALA A 33 0.55 -18.87 11.55
N LEU A 34 0.28 -20.09 11.09
CA LEU A 34 0.93 -20.59 9.87
C LEU A 34 0.58 -19.69 8.69
N LEU A 35 1.48 -19.64 7.71
CA LEU A 35 1.31 -18.83 6.53
C LEU A 35 0.24 -19.44 5.62
N THR A 36 -0.99 -18.93 5.73
CA THR A 36 -2.13 -19.35 4.92
C THR A 36 -2.53 -18.27 3.93
N GLY A 37 -3.22 -18.64 2.86
CA GLY A 37 -3.63 -17.75 1.77
C GLY A 37 -2.52 -17.36 0.80
N VAL A 38 -1.28 -17.84 1.01
CA VAL A 38 -0.12 -17.52 0.16
C VAL A 38 0.32 -18.75 -0.62
N ALA A 39 0.19 -18.68 -1.94
CA ALA A 39 0.68 -19.70 -2.87
C ALA A 39 2.04 -19.27 -3.48
N GLY A 40 2.74 -20.23 -4.08
CA GLY A 40 3.96 -19.96 -4.85
C GLY A 40 5.28 -20.18 -4.10
N ILE A 41 5.23 -20.42 -2.78
CA ILE A 41 6.43 -20.80 -2.03
C ILE A 41 6.78 -22.26 -2.31
N VAL A 42 7.98 -22.48 -2.82
CA VAL A 42 8.50 -23.78 -3.25
C VAL A 42 9.67 -24.18 -2.36
N VAL A 43 9.66 -25.44 -1.92
CA VAL A 43 10.73 -26.06 -1.13
C VAL A 43 11.42 -27.11 -1.99
N THR A 44 12.73 -26.95 -2.21
CA THR A 44 13.53 -27.89 -3.02
C THR A 44 14.67 -28.45 -2.18
N ALA A 45 14.83 -29.77 -2.17
CA ALA A 45 15.99 -30.42 -1.57
C ALA A 45 17.03 -30.70 -2.66
N TYR A 46 18.29 -30.40 -2.36
CA TYR A 46 19.46 -30.72 -3.18
C TYR A 46 20.36 -31.72 -2.45
N ASP A 47 20.93 -32.66 -3.19
CA ASP A 47 21.90 -33.61 -2.69
C ASP A 47 23.32 -33.01 -2.57
N ALA A 48 24.29 -33.81 -2.13
CA ALA A 48 25.68 -33.39 -1.97
C ALA A 48 26.38 -33.00 -3.27
N SER A 49 25.86 -33.43 -4.43
CA SER A 49 26.35 -33.03 -5.75
C SER A 49 25.72 -31.72 -6.26
N GLY A 50 24.71 -31.21 -5.54
CA GLY A 50 23.93 -30.04 -5.93
C GLY A 50 22.79 -30.37 -6.89
N ALA A 51 22.46 -31.64 -7.12
CA ALA A 51 21.33 -32.04 -7.94
C ALA A 51 20.03 -31.97 -7.13
N ALA A 52 18.92 -31.56 -7.77
CA ALA A 52 17.62 -31.54 -7.11
C ALA A 52 17.17 -32.98 -6.80
N ALA A 53 17.05 -33.29 -5.51
CA ALA A 53 16.61 -34.57 -4.98
C ALA A 53 15.09 -34.64 -4.80
N GLY A 54 14.40 -33.49 -4.80
CA GLY A 54 12.94 -33.40 -4.71
C GLY A 54 12.48 -31.96 -4.62
N THR A 55 11.23 -31.71 -4.99
CA THR A 55 10.59 -30.40 -4.85
C THR A 55 9.13 -30.54 -4.44
N THR A 56 8.61 -29.58 -3.69
CA THR A 56 7.21 -29.50 -3.30
C THR A 56 6.80 -28.04 -3.09
N ALA A 57 5.51 -27.75 -3.13
CA ALA A 57 4.99 -26.44 -2.77
C ALA A 57 4.53 -26.43 -1.31
N VAL A 58 4.66 -25.28 -0.65
CA VAL A 58 3.99 -25.05 0.64
C VAL A 58 2.48 -25.00 0.38
N ASN A 59 1.71 -25.74 1.17
CA ASN A 59 0.27 -25.77 1.05
C ASN A 59 -0.32 -24.43 1.51
N ALA A 60 -0.89 -23.66 0.58
CA ALA A 60 -1.44 -22.34 0.87
C ALA A 60 -2.62 -22.36 1.87
N VAL A 61 -3.27 -23.50 2.11
CA VAL A 61 -4.37 -23.63 3.07
C VAL A 61 -3.85 -23.89 4.49
N THR A 62 -2.74 -24.62 4.63
CA THR A 62 -2.24 -25.03 5.95
C THR A 62 -0.93 -24.36 6.35
N GLY A 63 -0.19 -23.77 5.42
CA GLY A 63 1.16 -23.25 5.62
C GLY A 63 2.22 -24.34 5.84
N GLN A 64 1.91 -25.62 5.57
CA GLN A 64 2.81 -26.76 5.80
C GLN A 64 3.24 -27.39 4.48
N TYR A 65 4.34 -28.15 4.52
CA TYR A 65 4.79 -28.95 3.38
C TYR A 65 5.30 -30.31 3.82
N ALA A 66 5.23 -31.27 2.90
CA ALA A 66 5.88 -32.56 2.98
C ALA A 66 6.64 -32.78 1.66
N LEU A 67 7.96 -32.87 1.76
CA LEU A 67 8.88 -33.00 0.64
C LEU A 67 9.43 -34.42 0.58
N SER A 68 9.13 -35.13 -0.51
CA SER A 68 9.77 -36.42 -0.81
C SER A 68 11.08 -36.19 -1.55
N ALA A 69 12.20 -36.42 -0.87
CA ALA A 69 13.55 -36.32 -1.43
C ALA A 69 14.13 -37.71 -1.70
N THR A 70 14.75 -37.91 -2.86
CA THR A 70 15.44 -39.14 -3.22
C THR A 70 16.88 -39.14 -2.72
N GLY A 71 17.32 -40.22 -2.09
CA GLY A 71 18.66 -40.39 -1.55
C GLY A 71 18.68 -40.51 -0.01
N ALA A 72 19.87 -40.81 0.53
CA ALA A 72 20.06 -41.03 1.97
C ALA A 72 20.35 -39.74 2.76
N GLY A 73 20.41 -38.58 2.09
CA GLY A 73 20.82 -37.31 2.69
C GLY A 73 22.31 -37.26 3.08
N PRO A 74 22.77 -36.19 3.76
CA PRO A 74 22.00 -34.99 4.13
C PRO A 74 21.56 -34.18 2.91
N PHE A 75 20.61 -33.27 3.11
CA PHE A 75 20.06 -32.43 2.05
C PHE A 75 20.28 -30.95 2.34
N ARG A 76 20.54 -30.17 1.28
CA ARG A 76 20.39 -28.71 1.29
C ARG A 76 18.96 -28.37 0.87
N VAL A 77 18.15 -27.88 1.79
CA VAL A 77 16.77 -27.46 1.54
C VAL A 77 16.74 -25.96 1.26
N GLU A 78 16.11 -25.57 0.17
CA GLU A 78 15.95 -24.17 -0.24
C GLU A 78 14.48 -23.79 -0.36
N PHE A 79 14.13 -22.65 0.23
CA PHE A 79 12.85 -21.98 0.08
C PHE A 79 12.96 -20.89 -0.98
N THR A 80 12.10 -20.97 -1.99
CA THR A 80 12.04 -20.02 -3.11
C THR A 80 10.60 -19.59 -3.37
N GLY A 81 10.39 -18.57 -4.21
CA GLY A 81 9.05 -18.07 -4.52
C GLY A 81 8.35 -17.37 -3.35
N ILE A 82 9.12 -16.91 -2.35
CA ILE A 82 8.61 -16.01 -1.30
C ILE A 82 8.14 -14.73 -1.99
N PRO A 83 6.87 -14.33 -1.86
CA PRO A 83 6.37 -13.09 -2.45
C PRO A 83 7.17 -11.87 -2.00
N SER A 84 7.33 -10.87 -2.87
CA SER A 84 8.15 -9.68 -2.61
C SER A 84 7.71 -8.83 -1.40
N TRP A 85 6.42 -8.89 -1.04
CA TRP A 85 5.86 -8.23 0.14
C TRP A 85 6.21 -8.96 1.46
N LEU A 86 6.82 -10.16 1.38
CA LEU A 86 7.34 -10.89 2.53
C LEU A 86 8.85 -10.91 2.56
N GLN A 87 9.37 -10.91 3.78
CA GLN A 87 10.79 -11.06 4.07
C GLN A 87 11.00 -12.25 5.00
N PRO A 88 12.08 -13.04 4.82
CA PRO A 88 12.50 -14.02 5.81
C PRO A 88 12.74 -13.35 7.16
N SER A 89 12.23 -13.96 8.22
CA SER A 89 12.46 -13.52 9.60
C SER A 89 13.89 -13.82 10.06
N VAL A 90 14.23 -13.31 11.23
CA VAL A 90 15.46 -13.67 11.93
C VAL A 90 15.50 -15.17 12.24
N VAL A 91 16.72 -15.70 12.34
CA VAL A 91 16.93 -17.08 12.76
C VAL A 91 16.70 -17.17 14.26
N GLY A 92 15.89 -18.15 14.68
CA GLY A 92 15.55 -18.36 16.08
C GLY A 92 15.15 -19.80 16.36
N ALA A 93 14.44 -20.02 17.48
CA ALA A 93 14.09 -21.36 17.94
C ALA A 93 13.17 -22.14 16.99
N ASN A 94 12.37 -21.44 16.17
CA ASN A 94 11.43 -22.03 15.23
C ASN A 94 11.62 -21.55 13.79
N SER A 95 12.56 -20.65 13.52
CA SER A 95 12.80 -20.08 12.19
C SER A 95 14.24 -20.33 11.77
N GLY A 96 14.44 -21.07 10.68
CA GLY A 96 15.72 -21.19 10.00
C GLY A 96 15.91 -20.16 8.89
N THR A 97 17.07 -20.19 8.24
CA THR A 97 17.32 -19.45 7.00
C THR A 97 16.53 -20.03 5.82
N THR A 98 16.43 -19.30 4.71
CA THR A 98 15.82 -19.80 3.46
C THR A 98 16.64 -20.92 2.79
N VAL A 99 17.88 -21.13 3.24
CA VAL A 99 18.72 -22.29 2.87
C VAL A 99 19.12 -23.00 4.15
N GLN A 100 18.76 -24.28 4.29
CA GLN A 100 19.01 -25.08 5.49
C GLN A 100 19.68 -26.41 5.12
N PHE A 101 20.57 -26.92 5.97
CA PHE A 101 21.21 -28.22 5.78
C PHE A 101 20.66 -29.19 6.82
N VAL A 102 20.00 -30.24 6.36
CA VAL A 102 19.20 -31.12 7.23
C VAL A 102 19.53 -32.59 6.99
N ALA A 103 19.33 -33.41 8.03
CA ALA A 103 19.42 -34.85 7.91
C ALA A 103 18.28 -35.41 7.03
N ALA A 104 18.46 -36.64 6.57
CA ALA A 104 17.37 -37.38 5.94
C ALA A 104 16.17 -37.50 6.88
N SER A 105 14.97 -37.28 6.32
CA SER A 105 13.69 -37.34 7.02
C SER A 105 13.56 -36.34 8.19
N ALA A 106 14.23 -35.19 8.11
CA ALA A 106 14.11 -34.12 9.11
C ALA A 106 12.68 -33.56 9.19
N THR A 107 12.27 -33.20 10.40
CA THR A 107 10.97 -32.58 10.70
C THR A 107 11.20 -31.21 11.34
N GLY A 108 10.24 -30.29 11.21
CA GLY A 108 10.37 -28.94 11.76
C GLY A 108 11.42 -28.10 11.02
N VAL A 109 11.56 -28.35 9.71
CA VAL A 109 12.39 -27.54 8.82
C VAL A 109 11.57 -26.32 8.42
N ASP A 110 11.51 -25.36 9.34
CA ASP A 110 10.60 -24.23 9.31
C ASP A 110 11.30 -22.92 8.92
N ILE A 111 10.54 -21.99 8.33
CA ILE A 111 10.95 -20.58 8.19
C ILE A 111 9.85 -19.66 8.71
N GLY A 112 10.25 -18.65 9.48
CA GLY A 112 9.41 -17.50 9.78
C GLY A 112 9.50 -16.48 8.66
N VAL A 113 8.39 -15.87 8.28
CA VAL A 113 8.35 -14.73 7.38
C VAL A 113 7.50 -13.62 7.98
N PHE A 114 7.85 -12.37 7.69
CA PHE A 114 7.10 -11.20 8.15
C PHE A 114 6.81 -10.27 6.99
N ASN A 115 5.71 -9.52 7.10
CA ASN A 115 5.43 -8.41 6.19
C ASN A 115 5.93 -7.13 6.86
N PRO A 116 6.91 -6.43 6.29
CA PRO A 116 7.32 -5.13 6.82
C PRO A 116 6.19 -4.10 6.89
N ALA A 117 5.07 -4.32 6.18
CA ALA A 117 3.88 -3.43 6.22
C ALA A 117 3.07 -3.60 7.51
N ASP A 118 3.14 -4.76 8.15
CA ASP A 118 2.46 -5.02 9.42
C ASP A 118 3.20 -4.36 10.59
N TYR A 119 4.43 -3.91 10.37
CA TYR A 119 5.22 -3.25 11.40
C TYR A 119 4.67 -1.85 11.70
N VAL A 120 4.17 -1.69 12.92
CA VAL A 120 3.77 -0.40 13.48
C VAL A 120 4.63 -0.07 14.70
N THR A 121 5.13 1.16 14.76
CA THR A 121 5.81 1.67 15.97
C THR A 121 4.82 1.75 17.14
N GLY A 122 5.27 1.63 18.39
CA GLY A 122 4.39 1.64 19.57
C GLY A 122 3.55 2.93 19.77
N ASP A 123 3.84 4.00 19.05
CA ASP A 123 3.04 5.23 19.03
C ASP A 123 3.05 5.84 17.60
N PRO A 124 2.27 5.28 16.66
CA PRO A 124 2.29 5.75 15.28
C PRO A 124 1.70 7.16 15.17
N ARG A 125 2.16 7.94 14.20
CA ARG A 125 1.54 9.23 13.91
C ARG A 125 0.28 9.03 13.08
N LEU A 126 -0.81 9.63 13.54
CA LEU A 126 -2.04 9.80 12.78
C LEU A 126 -1.93 11.05 11.93
N VAL A 127 -2.45 10.98 10.70
CA VAL A 127 -2.57 12.14 9.81
C VAL A 127 -4.03 12.25 9.36
N LEU A 128 -4.60 13.44 9.52
CA LEU A 128 -5.98 13.71 9.13
C LEU A 128 -6.04 14.92 8.19
N PRO A 129 -6.78 14.81 7.07
CA PRO A 129 -7.05 15.95 6.23
C PRO A 129 -8.26 16.73 6.76
N ARG A 130 -8.23 18.04 6.58
CA ARG A 130 -9.34 18.97 6.82
C ARG A 130 -9.70 19.64 5.51
N SER A 131 -10.99 19.71 5.23
CA SER A 131 -11.52 20.60 4.20
C SER A 131 -12.00 21.91 4.82
N ALA A 132 -11.90 23.00 4.07
CA ALA A 132 -12.41 24.31 4.46
C ALA A 132 -13.46 24.77 3.44
N SER A 133 -14.43 25.56 3.92
CA SER A 133 -15.37 26.23 3.03
C SER A 133 -14.66 27.30 2.20
N GLY A 134 -15.17 27.55 1.01
CA GLY A 134 -14.65 28.46 0.02
C GLY A 134 -13.66 27.83 -0.96
N THR A 135 -13.12 28.65 -1.87
CA THR A 135 -12.22 28.21 -2.94
C THR A 135 -10.87 27.68 -2.43
N GLY A 136 -10.49 28.05 -1.21
CA GLY A 136 -9.15 27.81 -0.68
C GLY A 136 -8.06 28.70 -1.30
N ALA A 137 -8.38 29.52 -2.31
CA ALA A 137 -7.42 30.42 -2.95
C ALA A 137 -6.90 31.45 -1.94
N ASN A 138 -5.58 31.64 -1.90
CA ASN A 138 -4.88 32.56 -0.99
C ASN A 138 -5.13 32.31 0.52
N SER A 139 -5.68 31.15 0.89
CA SER A 139 -5.90 30.80 2.28
C SER A 139 -4.74 29.97 2.81
N THR A 140 -4.12 30.49 3.86
CA THR A 140 -3.05 29.85 4.62
C THR A 140 -3.56 28.89 5.70
N THR A 141 -4.86 28.60 5.70
CA THR A 141 -5.46 27.67 6.66
C THR A 141 -4.87 26.28 6.49
N SER A 142 -4.35 25.72 7.59
CA SER A 142 -3.78 24.38 7.59
C SER A 142 -4.85 23.30 7.34
N VAL A 143 -4.49 22.34 6.49
CA VAL A 143 -5.38 21.24 6.08
C VAL A 143 -4.89 19.87 6.46
N PHE A 144 -3.62 19.72 6.82
CA PHE A 144 -3.10 18.46 7.36
C PHE A 144 -2.72 18.65 8.81
N PHE A 145 -3.26 17.77 9.64
CA PHE A 145 -2.96 17.70 11.05
C PHE A 145 -2.35 16.34 11.33
N SER A 146 -1.18 16.31 11.98
CA SER A 146 -0.58 15.07 12.45
C SER A 146 -0.21 15.10 13.92
N PHE A 147 -0.46 13.99 14.60
CA PHE A 147 -0.20 13.83 16.03
C PHE A 147 0.07 12.34 16.35
N PRO A 148 0.88 12.03 17.38
CA PRO A 148 1.04 10.66 17.86
C PRO A 148 -0.28 10.04 18.33
N TYR A 149 -0.49 8.76 18.08
CA TYR A 149 -1.71 8.01 18.42
C TYR A 149 -2.07 8.11 19.90
N ASN A 150 -1.09 8.08 20.80
CA ASN A 150 -1.29 8.16 22.24
C ASN A 150 -1.46 9.60 22.77
N SER A 151 -1.57 10.60 21.88
CA SER A 151 -1.82 11.99 22.30
C SER A 151 -3.21 12.11 22.94
N SER A 152 -3.27 12.64 24.16
CA SER A 152 -4.53 12.91 24.88
C SER A 152 -4.61 14.39 25.28
N ASP A 153 -5.80 14.98 25.10
CA ASP A 153 -6.40 16.26 25.57
C ASP A 153 -5.55 17.52 25.87
N ASN A 154 -4.25 17.50 25.65
CA ASN A 154 -3.36 18.64 25.81
C ASN A 154 -2.62 18.84 24.47
N PRO A 155 -2.81 19.98 23.78
CA PRO A 155 -2.29 20.20 22.42
C PRO A 155 -0.78 20.48 22.42
N THR A 156 -0.01 19.69 23.16
CA THR A 156 1.44 19.78 23.29
C THR A 156 2.05 18.40 23.06
N PRO A 157 2.77 18.21 21.94
CA PRO A 157 2.97 19.20 20.88
C PRO A 157 1.67 19.48 20.13
N ALA A 158 1.51 20.73 19.68
CA ALA A 158 0.43 21.09 18.78
C ALA A 158 0.52 20.17 17.55
N PRO A 159 -0.60 19.75 16.94
CA PRO A 159 -0.55 18.94 15.75
C PRO A 159 0.35 19.63 14.72
N SER A 160 1.27 18.87 14.12
CA SER A 160 2.08 19.48 13.07
C SER A 160 1.15 19.86 11.94
N THR A 161 1.26 21.12 11.52
CA THR A 161 0.46 21.66 10.42
C THR A 161 1.43 22.00 9.30
N GLY A 162 1.35 21.27 8.20
CA GLY A 162 2.32 21.42 7.11
C GLY A 162 1.75 22.15 5.90
N LEU A 163 0.63 21.64 5.40
CA LEU A 163 0.07 22.19 4.17
C LEU A 163 -1.14 23.08 4.41
N GLN A 164 -1.28 24.04 3.52
CA GLN A 164 -2.34 25.03 3.46
C GLN A 164 -3.41 24.61 2.45
N ILE A 165 -4.65 25.01 2.66
CA ILE A 165 -5.77 24.71 1.76
C ILE A 165 -5.50 25.21 0.33
N GLN A 166 -4.76 26.32 0.15
CA GLN A 166 -4.38 26.81 -1.18
C GLN A 166 -3.51 25.83 -1.99
N GLN A 167 -2.81 24.92 -1.32
CA GLN A 167 -1.88 23.98 -1.95
C GLN A 167 -2.57 22.72 -2.48
N VAL A 168 -3.66 22.29 -1.83
CA VAL A 168 -4.29 20.97 -2.09
C VAL A 168 -5.82 21.00 -2.22
N GLY A 169 -6.47 22.04 -1.70
CA GLY A 169 -7.93 22.16 -1.63
C GLY A 169 -8.59 21.01 -0.85
N SER A 170 -9.78 20.60 -1.29
CA SER A 170 -10.50 19.50 -0.66
C SER A 170 -9.92 18.14 -1.04
N VAL A 171 -9.39 17.44 -0.04
CA VAL A 171 -8.84 16.08 -0.15
C VAL A 171 -9.54 15.13 0.84
N TRP A 172 -9.43 13.83 0.60
CA TRP A 172 -9.99 12.79 1.48
C TRP A 172 -9.10 11.56 1.56
N GLY A 173 -8.93 10.82 0.47
CA GLY A 173 -8.19 9.57 0.49
C GLY A 173 -6.72 9.82 0.75
N LEU A 174 -6.13 9.04 1.64
CA LEU A 174 -4.74 9.13 2.06
C LEU A 174 -4.05 7.77 1.91
N ALA A 175 -2.85 7.75 1.33
CA ALA A 175 -2.04 6.54 1.21
C ALA A 175 -0.59 6.80 1.63
N TRP A 176 -0.04 5.93 2.47
CA TRP A 176 1.30 6.06 3.02
C TRP A 176 2.31 5.18 2.27
N GLN A 177 3.40 5.76 1.78
CA GLN A 177 4.54 5.05 1.20
C GLN A 177 5.69 5.04 2.20
N ARG A 178 6.01 3.86 2.75
CA ARG A 178 6.97 3.71 3.85
C ARG A 178 8.41 3.89 3.37
N SER A 179 8.75 3.31 2.22
CA SER A 179 10.08 3.32 1.62
C SER A 179 10.65 4.74 1.45
N GLU A 180 9.80 5.66 1.00
CA GLU A 180 10.16 7.04 0.67
C GLU A 180 9.65 8.07 1.68
N LYS A 181 8.93 7.62 2.73
CA LYS A 181 8.26 8.48 3.73
C LYS A 181 7.33 9.52 3.09
N ARG A 182 6.52 9.10 2.12
CA ARG A 182 5.60 10.00 1.38
C ARG A 182 4.15 9.72 1.74
N LEU A 183 3.38 10.79 1.91
CA LEU A 183 1.92 10.70 2.03
C LEU A 183 1.28 11.20 0.75
N TYR A 184 0.48 10.36 0.11
CA TYR A 184 -0.35 10.74 -1.02
C TYR A 184 -1.71 11.19 -0.51
N ALA A 185 -2.29 12.21 -1.14
CA ALA A 185 -3.63 12.70 -0.86
C ALA A 185 -4.41 12.94 -2.15
N SER A 186 -5.63 12.42 -2.21
CA SER A 186 -6.49 12.52 -3.39
C SER A 186 -7.56 13.59 -3.23
N ALA A 187 -7.82 14.32 -4.32
CA ALA A 187 -8.90 15.30 -4.41
C ALA A 187 -10.27 14.62 -4.26
N LEU A 188 -11.16 15.26 -3.50
CA LEU A 188 -12.55 14.83 -3.35
C LEU A 188 -13.49 16.01 -3.60
N LEU A 189 -14.56 15.78 -4.34
CA LEU A 189 -15.64 16.76 -4.41
C LEU A 189 -16.37 16.84 -3.06
N ARG A 190 -16.28 18.00 -2.40
CA ARG A 190 -17.15 18.38 -1.29
C ARG A 190 -17.95 19.62 -1.63
N ARG A 191 -19.17 19.71 -1.09
CA ARG A 191 -19.98 20.93 -1.19
C ARG A 191 -19.28 22.07 -0.48
N HIS A 192 -19.36 23.26 -1.09
CA HIS A 192 -18.81 24.51 -0.60
C HIS A 192 -17.28 24.52 -0.42
N ALA A 193 -16.56 23.50 -0.87
CA ALA A 193 -15.10 23.44 -0.81
C ALA A 193 -14.51 23.37 -2.22
N GLY A 194 -13.47 24.18 -2.45
CA GLY A 194 -12.73 24.22 -3.70
C GLY A 194 -11.76 23.06 -3.84
N PHE A 195 -11.45 22.72 -5.09
CA PHE A 195 -10.31 21.88 -5.43
C PHE A 195 -9.02 22.70 -5.39
N GLY A 196 -7.91 22.03 -5.08
CA GLY A 196 -6.59 22.61 -5.23
C GLY A 196 -6.17 22.78 -6.70
N PRO A 197 -4.92 23.19 -6.96
CA PRO A 197 -4.43 23.51 -8.30
C PRO A 197 -4.58 22.41 -9.35
N GLN A 198 -4.64 21.14 -8.93
CA GLN A 198 -4.76 19.99 -9.83
C GLN A 198 -6.23 19.59 -10.15
N GLY A 199 -7.19 20.35 -9.64
CA GLY A 199 -8.61 20.18 -9.94
C GLY A 199 -9.21 18.86 -9.41
N PRO A 200 -10.30 18.37 -10.04
CA PRO A 200 -11.00 17.16 -9.58
C PRO A 200 -10.18 15.88 -9.71
N GLY A 201 -9.09 15.91 -10.50
CA GLY A 201 -8.18 14.79 -10.70
C GLY A 201 -6.88 14.86 -9.92
N GLY A 202 -6.78 15.80 -8.97
CA GLY A 202 -5.56 16.04 -8.22
C GLY A 202 -5.14 14.92 -7.28
N VAL A 203 -3.87 14.54 -7.37
CA VAL A 203 -3.15 13.73 -6.39
C VAL A 203 -1.95 14.54 -5.92
N TYR A 204 -1.84 14.73 -4.62
CA TYR A 204 -0.81 15.54 -3.98
C TYR A 204 0.12 14.66 -3.17
N ILE A 205 1.41 14.98 -3.20
CA ILE A 205 2.45 14.18 -2.57
C ILE A 205 3.16 15.03 -1.53
N MET A 206 3.17 14.54 -0.30
CA MET A 206 3.82 15.18 0.83
C MET A 206 5.05 14.40 1.25
N ASP A 207 6.13 15.11 1.57
CA ASP A 207 7.30 14.58 2.25
C ASP A 207 7.07 14.60 3.76
N TYR A 208 7.19 13.43 4.39
CA TYR A 208 7.13 13.23 5.83
C TYR A 208 8.46 12.76 6.42
N SER A 209 9.57 12.92 5.67
CA SER A 209 10.93 12.67 6.16
C SER A 209 11.22 13.43 7.47
N ASN A 210 10.69 14.64 7.59
CA ASN A 210 10.56 15.35 8.86
C ASN A 210 9.07 15.47 9.26
N PRO A 211 8.54 14.58 10.11
CA PRO A 211 7.12 14.59 10.45
C PRO A 211 6.69 15.77 11.34
N ALA A 212 7.63 16.60 11.82
CA ALA A 212 7.32 17.85 12.51
C ALA A 212 7.09 19.02 11.54
N SER A 213 7.53 18.90 10.29
CA SER A 213 7.36 19.92 9.25
C SER A 213 7.18 19.24 7.89
N PRO A 214 6.01 18.60 7.64
CA PRO A 214 5.76 17.97 6.37
C PRO A 214 5.62 19.02 5.26
N ALA A 215 6.16 18.71 4.08
CA ALA A 215 6.23 19.64 2.96
C ALA A 215 5.54 19.07 1.71
N LEU A 216 4.95 19.93 0.88
CA LEU A 216 4.42 19.49 -0.41
C LEU A 216 5.60 19.27 -1.36
N ILE A 217 5.74 18.06 -1.87
CA ILE A 217 6.72 17.75 -2.92
C ILE A 217 6.18 18.28 -4.25
N THR A 218 5.00 17.79 -4.63
CA THR A 218 4.35 18.12 -5.90
C THR A 218 2.88 17.69 -5.89
N GLY A 219 2.14 18.05 -6.92
CA GLY A 219 0.85 17.46 -7.25
C GLY A 219 0.74 17.24 -8.74
N PHE A 220 0.01 16.20 -9.13
CA PHE A 220 -0.30 15.89 -10.53
C PHE A 220 -1.80 15.64 -10.70
N THR A 221 -2.27 15.68 -11.94
CA THR A 221 -3.66 15.34 -12.28
C THR A 221 -3.68 14.14 -13.22
N LEU A 222 -4.61 13.21 -12.96
CA LEU A 222 -4.88 12.11 -13.88
C LEU A 222 -5.98 12.43 -14.88
N GLN A 223 -6.66 13.57 -14.73
CA GLN A 223 -7.74 13.97 -15.63
C GLN A 223 -7.23 14.06 -17.07
N GLY A 224 -7.88 13.33 -17.97
CA GLY A 224 -7.56 13.30 -19.39
C GLY A 224 -6.34 12.45 -19.76
N LEU A 225 -5.63 11.85 -18.80
CA LEU A 225 -4.53 10.93 -19.11
C LEU A 225 -5.07 9.66 -19.74
N THR A 226 -4.42 9.20 -20.82
CA THR A 226 -4.75 7.92 -21.46
C THR A 226 -3.91 6.82 -20.83
N PRO A 227 -4.51 5.89 -20.06
CA PRO A 227 -3.78 4.79 -19.43
C PRO A 227 -3.34 3.75 -20.47
N ALA A 228 -2.38 2.90 -20.09
CA ALA A 228 -1.91 1.80 -20.94
C ALA A 228 -3.03 0.81 -21.32
N VAL A 229 -4.03 0.68 -20.46
CA VAL A 229 -5.23 -0.15 -20.64
C VAL A 229 -6.44 0.70 -20.30
N GLY A 230 -7.43 0.75 -21.20
CA GLY A 230 -8.70 1.45 -20.98
C GLY A 230 -8.80 2.84 -21.65
N PRO A 231 -9.97 3.48 -21.57
CA PRO A 231 -10.18 4.82 -22.11
C PRO A 231 -9.43 5.86 -21.28
N ALA A 232 -9.32 7.08 -21.82
CA ALA A 232 -8.83 8.24 -21.07
C ALA A 232 -9.55 8.39 -19.73
N ILE A 233 -8.78 8.70 -18.69
CA ILE A 233 -9.27 8.86 -17.34
C ILE A 233 -10.12 10.13 -17.29
N ASP A 234 -11.38 9.97 -16.91
CA ASP A 234 -12.29 11.07 -16.65
C ASP A 234 -12.78 10.99 -15.21
N LEU A 235 -12.38 11.95 -14.40
CA LEU A 235 -12.75 12.08 -12.99
C LEU A 235 -13.92 13.05 -12.82
N GLY A 236 -14.58 13.43 -13.91
CA GLY A 236 -15.76 14.26 -13.92
C GLY A 236 -15.46 15.74 -13.72
N SER A 237 -16.52 16.53 -13.80
CA SER A 237 -16.45 17.98 -13.64
C SER A 237 -17.61 18.49 -12.80
N VAL A 238 -17.37 19.60 -12.12
CA VAL A 238 -18.39 20.36 -11.40
C VAL A 238 -18.45 21.76 -11.98
N THR A 239 -19.66 22.23 -12.23
CA THR A 239 -19.95 23.59 -12.69
C THR A 239 -20.45 24.39 -11.51
N ARG A 240 -19.68 25.40 -11.11
CA ARG A 240 -20.04 26.30 -10.01
C ARG A 240 -20.12 27.72 -10.54
N ILE A 241 -21.08 28.47 -10.03
CA ILE A 241 -21.34 29.86 -10.40
C ILE A 241 -21.20 30.72 -9.15
N SER A 242 -20.39 31.78 -9.24
CA SER A 242 -20.04 32.66 -8.14
C SER A 242 -21.05 33.79 -7.91
N GLU A 243 -22.28 33.64 -8.40
CA GLU A 243 -23.30 34.71 -8.47
C GLU A 243 -23.65 35.36 -7.12
N ALA A 244 -23.37 34.68 -6.00
CA ALA A 244 -23.61 35.21 -4.66
C ALA A 244 -22.41 35.93 -4.01
N CYS A 245 -21.23 35.95 -4.65
CA CYS A 245 -20.01 36.46 -4.03
C CYS A 245 -19.80 37.94 -4.35
N SER A 246 -19.79 38.79 -3.31
CA SER A 246 -19.70 40.25 -3.42
C SER A 246 -18.34 40.77 -3.93
N ALA A 247 -17.28 39.97 -3.92
CA ALA A 247 -16.03 40.17 -4.66
C ALA A 247 -15.18 38.88 -4.63
N GLY A 248 -14.46 38.56 -5.71
CA GLY A 248 -13.37 37.56 -5.69
C GLY A 248 -13.74 36.11 -6.02
N GLY A 249 -14.93 35.83 -6.56
CA GLY A 249 -15.26 34.48 -7.02
C GLY A 249 -14.32 34.00 -8.13
N THR A 250 -13.76 32.80 -8.00
CA THR A 250 -13.04 32.14 -9.10
C THR A 250 -14.04 31.56 -10.12
N THR A 251 -13.59 31.10 -11.29
CA THR A 251 -14.46 30.50 -12.31
C THR A 251 -14.30 28.97 -12.38
N GLY A 252 -15.22 28.28 -13.06
CA GLY A 252 -15.13 26.83 -13.31
C GLY A 252 -15.41 25.97 -12.07
N ALA A 253 -14.62 24.91 -11.87
CA ALA A 253 -14.80 23.97 -10.74
C ALA A 253 -14.65 24.61 -9.35
N ASN A 254 -14.06 25.80 -9.28
CA ASN A 254 -13.92 26.60 -8.07
C ASN A 254 -14.82 27.84 -8.08
N GLY A 255 -15.92 27.85 -8.83
CA GLY A 255 -16.89 28.95 -8.87
C GLY A 255 -17.70 29.21 -7.59
N ILE A 256 -17.05 29.25 -6.43
CA ILE A 256 -17.63 29.48 -5.10
C ILE A 256 -16.92 30.68 -4.43
N CYS A 257 -17.44 31.16 -3.31
CA CYS A 257 -16.87 32.33 -2.65
C CYS A 257 -15.53 32.02 -1.99
N VAL A 258 -14.62 32.99 -1.98
CA VAL A 258 -13.33 32.88 -1.25
C VAL A 258 -13.56 33.00 0.25
N ASP A 259 -14.45 33.92 0.66
CA ASP A 259 -14.86 34.11 2.04
C ASP A 259 -15.88 33.03 2.47
N PRO A 260 -15.55 32.18 3.45
CA PRO A 260 -16.44 31.10 3.90
C PRO A 260 -17.67 31.58 4.69
N THR A 261 -17.73 32.86 5.08
CA THR A 261 -18.86 33.46 5.78
C THR A 261 -19.96 33.95 4.84
N GLN A 262 -19.66 34.07 3.54
CA GLN A 262 -20.62 34.52 2.54
C GLN A 262 -21.54 33.36 2.10
N PRO A 263 -22.81 33.65 1.76
CA PRO A 263 -23.70 32.68 1.15
C PRO A 263 -23.08 32.08 -0.12
N SER A 264 -23.13 30.75 -0.24
CA SER A 264 -22.65 30.02 -1.41
C SER A 264 -23.74 29.07 -1.89
N TYR A 265 -24.08 29.12 -3.17
CA TYR A 265 -24.92 28.13 -3.82
C TYR A 265 -24.04 27.09 -4.52
N ASP A 266 -24.19 25.82 -4.13
CA ASP A 266 -23.40 24.72 -4.68
C ASP A 266 -24.31 23.55 -5.08
N GLN A 267 -25.15 23.81 -6.09
CA GLN A 267 -26.21 22.90 -6.55
C GLN A 267 -25.65 21.74 -7.38
N ASP A 268 -24.72 22.01 -8.31
CA ASP A 268 -24.13 20.94 -9.11
C ASP A 268 -23.29 19.99 -8.24
N ALA A 269 -22.52 20.53 -7.28
CA ALA A 269 -21.81 19.68 -6.34
C ALA A 269 -22.78 18.88 -5.46
N TYR A 270 -23.92 19.44 -5.05
CA TYR A 270 -24.93 18.69 -4.30
C TYR A 270 -25.36 17.41 -5.02
N ALA A 271 -25.57 17.49 -6.33
CA ALA A 271 -25.96 16.34 -7.14
C ALA A 271 -24.82 15.34 -7.41
N LYS A 272 -23.56 15.79 -7.30
CA LYS A 272 -22.35 15.06 -7.74
C LYS A 272 -21.41 14.62 -6.62
N VAL A 273 -21.59 15.04 -5.37
CA VAL A 273 -20.82 14.51 -4.23
C VAL A 273 -20.93 12.99 -4.21
N GLY A 274 -19.79 12.32 -4.09
CA GLY A 274 -19.70 10.85 -4.14
C GLY A 274 -19.85 10.26 -5.56
N LYS A 275 -19.87 11.07 -6.62
CA LYS A 275 -19.99 10.62 -8.02
C LYS A 275 -18.86 11.09 -8.94
N ILE A 276 -18.05 12.05 -8.53
CA ILE A 276 -16.88 12.53 -9.30
C ILE A 276 -15.65 12.59 -8.38
N SER A 277 -14.47 12.82 -8.97
CA SER A 277 -13.17 12.75 -8.30
C SER A 277 -12.87 11.34 -7.77
N TYR A 278 -12.02 11.25 -6.75
CA TYR A 278 -11.61 9.99 -6.15
C TYR A 278 -12.49 9.60 -4.97
N GLY A 279 -12.72 8.30 -4.80
CA GLY A 279 -13.39 7.74 -3.63
C GLY A 279 -12.43 7.55 -2.47
N ASP A 280 -11.36 6.82 -2.74
CA ASP A 280 -10.24 6.63 -1.83
C ASP A 280 -8.97 6.29 -2.63
N ILE A 281 -7.83 6.29 -1.94
CA ILE A 281 -6.54 5.82 -2.47
C ILE A 281 -5.86 4.91 -1.46
N ASP A 282 -5.10 3.94 -1.93
CA ASP A 282 -4.34 3.04 -1.06
C ASP A 282 -3.00 2.63 -1.69
N MET A 283 -2.01 2.36 -0.83
CA MET A 283 -0.69 1.91 -1.24
C MET A 283 -0.64 0.39 -1.20
N GLN A 284 -0.21 -0.23 -2.30
CA GLN A 284 0.05 -1.65 -2.31
C GLN A 284 1.20 -2.01 -1.36
N GLU A 285 1.17 -3.22 -0.79
CA GLU A 285 2.16 -3.66 0.21
C GLU A 285 3.62 -3.63 -0.27
N ASP A 286 3.85 -3.60 -1.59
CA ASP A 286 5.16 -3.48 -2.22
C ASP A 286 5.70 -2.03 -2.31
N ASP A 287 4.95 -1.04 -1.81
CA ASP A 287 5.25 0.39 -1.81
C ASP A 287 5.45 1.01 -3.21
N ASN A 288 5.09 0.29 -4.27
CA ASN A 288 5.35 0.69 -5.66
C ASN A 288 4.08 0.98 -6.45
N THR A 289 2.92 0.51 -6.00
CA THR A 289 1.66 0.73 -6.73
C THR A 289 0.65 1.50 -5.88
N LEU A 290 0.21 2.65 -6.37
CA LEU A 290 -0.90 3.41 -5.80
C LEU A 290 -2.20 3.02 -6.50
N TRP A 291 -3.20 2.62 -5.72
CA TRP A 291 -4.55 2.31 -6.19
C TRP A 291 -5.49 3.48 -5.89
N LEU A 292 -6.36 3.81 -6.84
CA LEU A 292 -7.33 4.90 -6.69
C LEU A 292 -8.69 4.48 -7.21
N VAL A 293 -9.75 4.85 -6.50
CA VAL A 293 -11.14 4.65 -6.96
C VAL A 293 -11.59 5.86 -7.76
N ASN A 294 -11.87 5.68 -9.06
CA ASN A 294 -12.52 6.70 -9.87
C ASN A 294 -14.05 6.61 -9.71
N LEU A 295 -14.65 7.60 -9.06
CA LEU A 295 -16.10 7.63 -8.80
C LEU A 295 -16.92 7.92 -10.08
N ASN A 296 -16.37 8.71 -11.00
CA ASN A 296 -17.07 9.12 -12.23
C ASN A 296 -17.17 7.97 -13.24
N GLN A 297 -16.06 7.26 -13.47
CA GLN A 297 -16.03 6.11 -14.39
C GLN A 297 -16.33 4.77 -13.70
N ARG A 298 -16.43 4.74 -12.36
CA ARG A 298 -16.65 3.53 -11.55
C ARG A 298 -15.58 2.46 -11.84
N SER A 299 -14.32 2.87 -11.78
CA SER A 299 -13.18 1.99 -12.08
C SER A 299 -12.06 2.14 -11.06
N LEU A 300 -11.14 1.17 -11.04
CA LEU A 300 -9.90 1.25 -10.28
C LEU A 300 -8.76 1.71 -11.20
N ILE A 301 -7.98 2.66 -10.71
CA ILE A 301 -6.78 3.15 -11.37
C ILE A 301 -5.59 2.62 -10.56
N ALA A 302 -4.60 2.04 -11.24
CA ALA A 302 -3.33 1.64 -10.65
C ALA A 302 -2.21 2.49 -11.27
N ILE A 303 -1.39 3.08 -10.41
CA ILE A 303 -0.27 3.94 -10.79
C ILE A 303 1.01 3.33 -10.23
N ASP A 304 2.02 3.22 -11.07
CA ASP A 304 3.38 2.90 -10.63
C ASP A 304 4.04 4.15 -10.04
N VAL A 305 4.45 4.07 -8.78
CA VAL A 305 5.11 5.12 -7.99
C VAL A 305 6.51 4.72 -7.53
N SER A 306 7.10 3.68 -8.14
CA SER A 306 8.44 3.17 -7.82
C SER A 306 9.59 4.12 -8.20
N THR A 307 9.35 5.06 -9.12
CA THR A 307 10.36 6.05 -9.55
C THR A 307 10.11 7.42 -8.93
N PRO A 308 11.16 8.22 -8.64
CA PRO A 308 10.99 9.60 -8.19
C PRO A 308 10.14 10.38 -9.19
N LEU A 309 8.98 10.85 -8.74
CA LEU A 309 7.95 11.49 -9.55
C LEU A 309 8.40 12.88 -10.02
N SER A 310 9.29 12.92 -11.01
CA SER A 310 9.64 14.11 -11.80
C SER A 310 8.65 14.26 -12.97
N GLY A 311 7.36 14.31 -12.67
CA GLY A 311 6.28 14.38 -13.66
C GLY A 311 5.07 13.50 -13.33
N ALA A 312 4.02 13.55 -14.17
CA ALA A 312 2.85 12.70 -14.02
C ALA A 312 3.22 11.22 -14.30
N PRO A 313 2.96 10.29 -13.36
CA PRO A 313 3.35 8.90 -13.51
C PRO A 313 2.56 8.15 -14.59
N ALA A 314 3.14 7.04 -15.07
CA ALA A 314 2.44 6.11 -15.95
C ALA A 314 1.27 5.44 -15.17
N ALA A 315 0.04 5.59 -15.68
CA ALA A 315 -1.17 5.04 -15.07
C ALA A 315 -1.76 3.89 -15.92
N SER A 316 -2.36 2.89 -15.27
CA SER A 316 -3.12 1.80 -15.89
C SER A 316 -4.53 1.75 -15.28
N ASN A 317 -5.58 1.62 -16.11
CA ASN A 317 -6.96 1.56 -15.65
C ASN A 317 -7.42 0.09 -15.66
N ARG A 318 -7.81 -0.44 -14.50
CA ARG A 318 -8.35 -1.79 -14.37
C ARG A 318 -9.83 -1.67 -14.04
N LYS A 319 -10.67 -1.94 -15.04
CA LYS A 319 -12.12 -2.04 -14.84
C LYS A 319 -12.42 -3.35 -14.12
N SER A 320 -13.03 -3.29 -12.95
CA SER A 320 -13.70 -4.44 -12.34
C SER A 320 -14.87 -4.85 -13.23
N VAL A 321 -14.89 -6.13 -13.64
CA VAL A 321 -16.00 -6.78 -14.34
C VAL A 321 -17.10 -7.10 -13.34
#